data_AF-A0A376UCR3-F1
#
_entry.id   AF-A0A376UCR3-F1
#
_cell.length_a   1.000
_cell.length_b   1.000
_cell.length_c   1.000
_cell.angle_alpha   90.00
_cell.angle_beta   90.00
_cell.angle_gamma   90.00
#
_symmetry.space_group_name_H-M   'P 1'
#
loop_
_entity.id
_entity.type
_entity.pdbx_description
1 polymer ?
#
loop_
_entity_poly.entity_id
_entity_poly.type
_entity_poly.pdbx_seq_one_letter_code
_entity_poly.pdbx_strand_id
1 'polypeptide(L)'
;MYVIGRDRETREWLGWGHAWAHETAVVRRKSEASRFQDFVACGDMTIVRRVGDDTAEVAEYVRRIHEAELLEHIGIDPSGVGQILDSLAEAGIPDGIVVGISQGWKLGGAIKTTERKLAEGVLVHGGQPLMAWCVGNARVEPKGNAILITKQASGRGKIDPLMALFNAVSLMSLNPEPKKKAYEVFFI
;
A
#
# COMPACT_ATOMS: atom_id res chain seq x y z
N MET A 1 -1.41 3.58 -2.10
CA MET A 1 -0.52 3.05 -1.05
C MET A 1 -1.32 2.14 -0.13
N TYR A 2 -0.63 1.21 0.54
CA TYR A 2 -1.20 0.42 1.62
C TYR A 2 -0.13 0.20 2.68
N VAL A 3 -0.49 0.34 3.95
CA VAL A 3 0.38 0.17 5.11
C VAL A 3 -0.12 -1.03 5.90
N ILE A 4 0.80 -1.91 6.29
CA ILE A 4 0.54 -2.99 7.25
C ILE A 4 1.49 -2.83 8.42
N GLY A 5 0.93 -2.65 9.61
CA GLY A 5 1.65 -2.75 10.88
C GLY A 5 1.35 -4.07 11.58
N ARG A 6 2.08 -4.35 12.65
CA ARG A 6 1.75 -5.44 13.57
C ARG A 6 1.41 -4.88 14.93
N ASP A 7 0.25 -5.27 15.45
CA ASP A 7 -0.06 -4.98 16.84
C ASP A 7 0.97 -5.65 17.77
N ARG A 8 1.38 -4.91 18.80
CA ARG A 8 2.42 -5.36 19.74
C ARG A 8 1.94 -6.52 20.61
N GLU A 9 0.66 -6.52 20.98
CA GLU A 9 0.06 -7.44 21.95
C GLU A 9 -0.66 -8.58 21.24
N THR A 10 -1.60 -8.26 20.35
CA THR A 10 -2.44 -9.25 19.66
C THR A 10 -1.73 -9.93 18.50
N ARG A 11 -0.64 -9.31 18.01
CA ARG A 11 0.11 -9.73 16.82
C ARG A 11 -0.70 -9.64 15.52
N GLU A 12 -1.88 -9.05 15.56
CA GLU A 12 -2.72 -8.79 14.39
C GLU A 12 -1.99 -7.90 13.39
N TRP A 13 -2.28 -8.12 12.11
CA TRP A 13 -1.78 -7.29 11.02
C TRP A 13 -2.80 -6.19 10.77
N LEU A 14 -2.47 -4.98 11.16
CA LEU A 14 -3.35 -3.82 11.04
C LEU A 14 -3.11 -3.15 9.70
N GLY A 15 -4.16 -3.11 8.86
CA GLY A 15 -4.07 -2.65 7.49
C GLY A 15 -4.82 -1.33 7.24
N TRP A 16 -4.16 -0.40 6.55
CA TRP A 16 -4.75 0.86 6.11
C TRP A 16 -4.31 1.21 4.68
N GLY A 17 -5.26 1.61 3.84
CA GLY A 17 -5.04 1.98 2.44
C GLY A 17 -5.36 3.45 2.18
N HIS A 18 -4.65 4.06 1.24
CA HIS A 18 -4.97 5.41 0.74
C HIS A 18 -4.65 5.52 -0.74
N ALA A 19 -5.44 6.27 -1.49
CA ALA A 19 -5.22 6.50 -2.91
C ALA A 19 -5.04 7.98 -3.25
N TRP A 20 -4.31 8.22 -4.34
CA TRP A 20 -4.22 9.55 -4.95
C TRP A 20 -4.71 9.47 -6.39
N ALA A 21 -5.38 10.51 -6.84
CA ALA A 21 -5.77 10.68 -8.22
C ALA A 21 -5.54 12.13 -8.66
N HIS A 22 -4.83 12.33 -9.76
CA HIS A 22 -4.75 13.64 -10.39
C HIS A 22 -6.13 14.06 -10.93
N GLU A 23 -6.49 15.33 -10.83
CA GLU A 23 -7.80 15.87 -11.30
C GLU A 23 -8.13 15.45 -12.74
N THR A 24 -7.15 15.49 -13.65
CA THR A 24 -7.26 15.00 -15.03
C THR A 24 -7.74 13.55 -15.12
N ALA A 25 -7.30 12.67 -14.21
CA ALA A 25 -7.73 11.28 -14.17
C ALA A 25 -9.20 11.15 -13.71
N VAL A 26 -9.65 12.03 -12.81
CA VAL A 26 -11.04 12.12 -12.36
C VAL A 26 -11.93 12.60 -13.50
N VAL A 27 -11.55 13.69 -14.19
CA VAL A 27 -12.29 14.25 -15.34
C VAL A 27 -12.43 13.25 -16.48
N ARG A 28 -11.39 12.46 -16.75
CA ARG A 28 -11.41 11.40 -17.78
C ARG A 28 -12.30 10.22 -17.41
N ARG A 29 -12.57 9.98 -16.12
CA ARG A 29 -13.36 8.86 -15.61
C ARG A 29 -14.70 9.33 -15.06
N LYS A 30 -15.51 9.98 -15.90
CA LYS A 30 -16.81 10.56 -15.51
C LYS A 30 -17.72 9.58 -14.77
N SER A 31 -17.72 8.29 -15.14
CA SER A 31 -18.52 7.25 -14.49
C SER A 31 -18.08 6.93 -13.05
N GLU A 32 -16.85 7.26 -12.68
CA GLU A 32 -16.27 7.00 -11.35
C GLU A 32 -16.15 8.29 -10.52
N ALA A 33 -16.40 9.46 -11.11
CA ALA A 33 -16.12 10.75 -10.48
C ALA A 33 -16.87 10.95 -9.15
N SER A 34 -18.16 10.64 -9.10
CA SER A 34 -18.94 10.71 -7.85
C SER A 34 -18.34 9.83 -6.76
N ARG A 35 -17.96 8.60 -7.13
CA ARG A 35 -17.36 7.64 -6.19
C ARG A 35 -16.01 8.12 -5.66
N PHE A 36 -15.18 8.75 -6.50
CA PHE A 36 -13.93 9.34 -6.04
C PHE A 36 -14.17 10.48 -5.06
N GLN A 37 -15.22 11.29 -5.25
CA GLN A 37 -15.61 12.30 -4.26
C GLN A 37 -16.08 11.66 -2.95
N ASP A 38 -16.80 10.55 -3.00
CA ASP A 38 -17.19 9.81 -1.79
C ASP A 38 -15.96 9.30 -1.03
N PHE A 39 -14.93 8.80 -1.73
CA PHE A 39 -13.68 8.38 -1.11
C PHE A 39 -12.88 9.53 -0.52
N VAL A 40 -12.91 10.71 -1.15
CA VAL A 40 -12.33 11.92 -0.57
C VAL A 40 -13.08 12.33 0.69
N ALA A 41 -14.42 12.28 0.66
CA ALA A 41 -15.26 12.66 1.79
C ALA A 41 -15.03 11.75 3.02
N CYS A 42 -14.73 10.47 2.83
CA CYS A 42 -14.39 9.56 3.91
C CYS A 42 -12.89 9.48 4.24
N GLY A 43 -12.04 10.26 3.55
CA GLY A 43 -10.60 10.34 3.81
C GLY A 43 -9.77 9.17 3.24
N ASP A 44 -10.34 8.32 2.40
CA ASP A 44 -9.62 7.19 1.77
C ASP A 44 -8.80 7.62 0.53
N MET A 45 -9.11 8.80 -0.03
CA MET A 45 -8.50 9.28 -1.27
C MET A 45 -8.18 10.78 -1.20
N THR A 46 -7.08 11.18 -1.84
CA THR A 46 -6.78 12.59 -2.15
C THR A 46 -6.87 12.84 -3.66
N ILE A 47 -7.52 13.93 -4.08
CA ILE A 47 -7.44 14.41 -5.46
C ILE A 47 -6.38 15.51 -5.53
N VAL A 48 -5.31 15.25 -6.27
CA VAL A 48 -4.20 16.19 -6.45
C VAL A 48 -4.35 17.01 -7.73
N ARG A 49 -3.75 18.20 -7.75
CA ARG A 49 -3.87 19.15 -8.88
C ARG A 49 -2.58 19.32 -9.66
N ARG A 50 -1.42 19.18 -9.02
CA ARG A 50 -0.13 19.29 -9.69
C ARG A 50 0.50 17.91 -9.79
N VAL A 51 1.24 17.72 -10.88
CA VAL A 51 2.07 16.52 -11.06
C VAL A 51 3.14 16.53 -9.96
N GLY A 52 3.26 15.42 -9.23
CA GLY A 52 4.23 15.27 -8.13
C GLY A 52 3.63 15.50 -6.73
N ASP A 53 2.48 16.14 -6.60
CA ASP A 53 1.79 16.29 -5.30
C ASP A 53 1.45 14.91 -4.70
N ASP A 54 1.11 13.94 -5.55
CA ASP A 54 0.81 12.57 -5.13
C ASP A 54 2.03 11.86 -4.55
N THR A 55 3.21 12.00 -5.17
CA THR A 55 4.44 11.38 -4.67
C THR A 55 4.98 12.09 -3.42
N ALA A 56 4.84 13.42 -3.35
CA ALA A 56 5.17 14.19 -2.16
C ALA A 56 4.28 13.83 -0.96
N GLU A 57 2.97 13.69 -1.15
CA GLU A 57 2.07 13.25 -0.08
C GLU A 57 2.35 11.81 0.34
N VAL A 58 2.61 10.90 -0.60
CA VAL A 58 3.06 9.52 -0.27
C VAL A 58 4.29 9.56 0.63
N ALA A 59 5.30 10.35 0.25
CA ALA A 59 6.53 10.48 1.02
C ALA A 59 6.27 11.07 2.41
N GLU A 60 5.34 12.01 2.56
CA GLU A 60 4.93 12.56 3.86
C GLU A 60 4.29 11.50 4.77
N TYR A 61 3.40 10.63 4.25
CA TYR A 61 2.88 9.52 5.04
C TYR A 61 3.98 8.55 5.47
N VAL A 62 4.91 8.23 4.58
CA VAL A 62 6.05 7.36 4.90
C VAL A 62 6.95 8.00 5.95
N ARG A 63 7.25 9.31 5.83
CA ARG A 63 8.01 10.09 6.80
C ARG A 63 7.40 10.02 8.19
N ARG A 64 6.08 10.19 8.31
CA ARG A 64 5.37 10.09 9.59
C ARG A 64 5.54 8.71 10.25
N ILE A 65 5.50 7.63 9.48
CA ILE A 65 5.70 6.27 9.98
C ILE A 65 7.18 6.05 10.35
N HIS A 66 8.10 6.61 9.57
CA HIS A 66 9.53 6.57 9.82
C HIS A 66 9.92 7.29 11.12
N GLU A 67 9.41 8.50 11.33
CA GLU A 67 9.63 9.31 12.54
C GLU A 67 8.99 8.69 13.79
N ALA A 68 7.90 7.93 13.63
CA ALA A 68 7.33 7.12 14.69
C ALA A 68 8.17 5.87 15.02
N GLU A 69 9.28 5.63 14.30
CA GLU A 69 10.13 4.45 14.41
C GLU A 69 9.40 3.12 14.11
N LEU A 70 8.35 3.17 13.30
CA LEU A 70 7.52 2.01 12.94
C LEU A 70 7.79 1.49 11.52
N LEU A 71 8.52 2.24 10.70
CA LEU A 71 8.81 1.87 9.32
C LEU A 71 10.00 0.92 9.24
N GLU A 72 9.79 -0.24 8.62
CA GLU A 72 10.83 -1.25 8.41
C GLU A 72 11.20 -1.41 6.93
N HIS A 73 10.24 -1.63 6.03
CA HIS A 73 10.48 -1.73 4.58
C HIS A 73 9.36 -1.05 3.77
N ILE A 74 9.69 -0.61 2.56
CA ILE A 74 8.76 -0.04 1.58
C ILE A 74 8.76 -0.92 0.33
N GLY A 75 7.59 -1.42 -0.05
CA GLY A 75 7.44 -2.30 -1.21
C GLY A 75 6.93 -1.53 -2.41
N ILE A 76 7.74 -1.42 -3.48
CA ILE A 76 7.39 -0.66 -4.68
C ILE A 76 7.31 -1.59 -5.90
N ASP A 77 6.30 -1.39 -6.75
CA ASP A 77 6.26 -1.97 -8.10
C ASP A 77 7.32 -1.28 -8.97
N PRO A 78 8.34 -1.98 -9.50
CA PRO A 78 9.45 -1.37 -10.26
C PRO A 78 9.03 -0.58 -11.50
N SER A 79 7.80 -0.74 -11.98
CA SER A 79 7.29 0.03 -13.12
C SER A 79 6.90 1.46 -12.72
N GLY A 80 7.68 2.45 -13.17
CA GLY A 80 7.33 3.87 -13.03
C GLY A 80 7.68 4.51 -11.68
N VAL A 81 8.76 4.05 -11.03
CA VAL A 81 9.11 4.41 -9.65
C VAL A 81 9.89 5.71 -9.46
N GLY A 82 10.46 6.30 -10.52
CA GLY A 82 11.45 7.38 -10.39
C GLY A 82 11.03 8.51 -9.46
N GLN A 83 9.86 9.12 -9.73
CA GLN A 83 9.37 10.26 -8.93
C GLN A 83 9.07 9.89 -7.47
N ILE A 84 8.64 8.66 -7.20
CA ILE A 84 8.38 8.22 -5.81
C ILE A 84 9.71 8.07 -5.06
N LEU A 85 10.75 7.53 -5.70
CA LEU A 85 12.07 7.38 -5.08
C LEU A 85 12.68 8.75 -4.75
N ASP A 86 12.59 9.70 -5.68
CA ASP A 86 13.06 11.07 -5.46
C ASP A 86 12.34 11.71 -4.26
N SER A 87 11.00 11.63 -4.21
CA SER A 87 10.22 12.18 -3.09
C SER A 87 10.53 11.49 -1.75
N LEU A 88 10.81 10.18 -1.74
CA LEU A 88 11.21 9.46 -0.53
C LEU A 88 12.60 9.93 -0.04
N ALA A 89 13.55 10.11 -0.96
CA ALA A 89 14.88 10.61 -0.63
C ALA A 89 14.82 12.05 -0.08
N GLU A 90 14.01 12.93 -0.69
CA GLU A 90 13.76 14.29 -0.20
C GLU A 90 13.12 14.30 1.20
N ALA A 91 12.29 13.31 1.52
CA ALA A 91 11.70 13.12 2.84
C ALA A 91 12.66 12.48 3.86
N GLY A 92 13.92 12.23 3.50
CA GLY A 92 14.94 11.67 4.39
C GLY A 92 14.78 10.17 4.65
N ILE A 93 14.05 9.46 3.79
CA ILE A 93 13.88 8.01 3.89
C ILE A 93 15.12 7.29 3.34
N PRO A 94 15.74 6.37 4.09
CA PRO A 94 16.92 5.65 3.61
C PRO A 94 16.61 4.74 2.41
N ASP A 95 17.41 4.79 1.35
CA ASP A 95 17.25 3.93 0.17
C ASP A 95 17.29 2.42 0.50
N GLY A 96 18.06 2.05 1.53
CA GLY A 96 18.27 0.65 1.92
C GLY A 96 17.02 -0.09 2.40
N ILE A 97 15.93 0.61 2.70
CA ILE A 97 14.66 -0.01 3.13
C ILE A 97 13.63 -0.10 2.00
N VAL A 98 13.96 0.37 0.79
CA VAL A 98 13.08 0.30 -0.37
C VAL A 98 13.35 -0.99 -1.15
N VAL A 99 12.30 -1.79 -1.35
CA VAL A 99 12.38 -3.12 -1.99
C VAL A 99 11.47 -3.17 -3.22
N GLY A 100 12.05 -3.56 -4.36
CA GLY A 100 11.30 -3.83 -5.58
C GLY A 100 10.50 -5.13 -5.47
N ILE A 101 9.17 -5.04 -5.50
CA ILE A 101 8.28 -6.20 -5.47
C ILE A 101 7.88 -6.57 -6.90
N SER A 102 8.43 -7.69 -7.37
CA SER A 102 8.17 -8.20 -8.71
C SER A 102 6.68 -8.58 -8.87
N GLN A 103 5.98 -7.83 -9.72
CA GLN A 103 4.57 -8.05 -10.02
C GLN A 103 4.34 -9.34 -10.83
N GLY A 104 3.09 -9.80 -10.88
CA GLY A 104 2.69 -10.94 -11.69
C GLY A 104 2.59 -12.25 -10.90
N TRP A 105 3.05 -13.37 -11.47
CA TRP A 105 2.91 -14.70 -10.84
C TRP A 105 3.59 -14.81 -9.47
N LYS A 106 4.63 -14.00 -9.22
CA LYS A 106 5.34 -13.93 -7.94
C LYS A 106 4.47 -13.37 -6.80
N LEU A 107 3.44 -12.58 -7.12
CA LEU A 107 2.45 -12.12 -6.13
C LEU A 107 1.44 -13.20 -5.73
N GLY A 108 1.40 -14.34 -6.42
CA GLY A 108 0.47 -15.43 -6.10
C GLY A 108 0.57 -15.90 -4.65
N GLY A 109 1.77 -15.87 -4.05
CA GLY A 109 1.97 -16.15 -2.64
C GLY A 109 1.32 -15.10 -1.74
N ALA A 110 1.53 -13.82 -2.02
CA ALA A 110 0.95 -12.72 -1.26
C ALA A 110 -0.58 -12.70 -1.33
N ILE A 111 -1.17 -13.00 -2.49
CA ILE A 111 -2.63 -13.09 -2.64
C ILE A 111 -3.19 -14.17 -1.70
N LYS A 112 -2.63 -15.39 -1.76
CA LYS A 112 -3.05 -16.51 -0.89
C LYS A 112 -2.81 -16.23 0.60
N THR A 113 -1.71 -15.58 0.94
CA THR A 113 -1.43 -15.18 2.33
C THR A 113 -2.45 -14.15 2.82
N THR A 114 -2.83 -13.19 1.97
CA THR A 114 -3.85 -12.19 2.30
C THR A 114 -5.19 -12.87 2.60
N GLU A 115 -5.65 -13.75 1.70
CA GLU A 115 -6.89 -14.52 1.88
C GLU A 115 -6.87 -15.34 3.18
N ARG A 116 -5.77 -16.07 3.42
CA ARG A 116 -5.60 -16.88 4.63
C ARG A 116 -5.62 -16.03 5.90
N LYS A 117 -4.89 -14.91 5.93
CA LYS A 117 -4.80 -14.06 7.12
C LYS A 117 -6.11 -13.33 7.42
N LEU A 118 -6.88 -12.97 6.40
CA LEU A 118 -8.25 -12.48 6.56
C LEU A 118 -9.16 -13.57 7.14
N ALA A 119 -9.12 -14.79 6.58
CA ALA A 119 -9.95 -15.91 7.05
C ALA A 119 -9.60 -16.35 8.48
N GLU A 120 -8.32 -16.27 8.87
CA GLU A 120 -7.84 -16.53 10.23
C GLU A 120 -8.23 -15.41 11.22
N GLY A 121 -8.74 -14.26 10.75
CA GLY A 121 -8.99 -13.08 11.59
C GLY A 121 -7.72 -12.35 12.04
N VAL A 122 -6.55 -12.68 11.48
CA VAL A 122 -5.26 -12.09 11.86
C VAL A 122 -5.01 -10.77 11.13
N LEU A 123 -5.45 -10.65 9.87
CA LEU A 123 -5.38 -9.39 9.14
C LEU A 123 -6.66 -8.59 9.37
N VAL A 124 -6.53 -7.48 10.10
CA VAL A 124 -7.61 -6.55 10.38
C VAL A 124 -7.49 -5.38 9.40
N HIS A 125 -8.38 -5.33 8.41
CA HIS A 125 -8.43 -4.23 7.45
C HIS A 125 -9.26 -3.06 8.00
N GLY A 126 -8.95 -1.82 7.59
CA GLY A 126 -9.60 -0.61 8.10
C GLY A 126 -11.08 -0.39 7.70
N GLY A 127 -11.79 -1.40 7.18
CA GLY A 127 -13.19 -1.24 6.76
C GLY A 127 -13.44 -0.21 5.65
N GLN A 128 -12.42 0.12 4.85
CA GLN A 128 -12.41 1.27 3.95
C GLN A 128 -13.24 1.04 2.67
N PRO A 129 -14.21 1.92 2.32
CA PRO A 129 -14.96 1.85 1.07
C PRO A 129 -14.08 1.79 -0.18
N LEU A 130 -12.94 2.51 -0.19
CA LEU A 130 -11.98 2.43 -1.29
C LEU A 130 -11.48 1.00 -1.51
N MET A 131 -11.11 0.32 -0.42
CA MET A 131 -10.58 -1.04 -0.51
C MET A 131 -11.66 -2.04 -0.94
N ALA A 132 -12.89 -1.89 -0.43
CA ALA A 132 -14.02 -2.71 -0.89
C ALA A 132 -14.25 -2.56 -2.40
N TRP A 133 -14.15 -1.34 -2.92
CA TRP A 133 -14.25 -1.08 -4.36
C TRP A 133 -13.08 -1.69 -5.14
N CYS A 134 -11.84 -1.52 -4.69
CA CYS A 134 -10.67 -2.12 -5.36
C CYS A 134 -10.78 -3.64 -5.42
N VAL A 135 -11.16 -4.30 -4.33
CA VAL A 135 -11.37 -5.75 -4.27
C VAL A 135 -12.50 -6.19 -5.20
N GLY A 136 -13.63 -5.47 -5.21
CA GLY A 136 -14.77 -5.79 -6.08
C GLY A 136 -14.48 -5.66 -7.59
N ASN A 137 -13.51 -4.82 -7.97
CA ASN A 137 -13.08 -4.70 -9.37
C ASN A 137 -12.02 -5.75 -9.76
N ALA A 138 -11.41 -6.45 -8.80
CA ALA A 138 -10.33 -7.39 -9.09
C ALA A 138 -10.81 -8.52 -10.01
N ARG A 139 -9.97 -8.87 -10.99
CA ARG A 139 -10.15 -10.03 -11.86
C ARG A 139 -9.04 -11.02 -11.59
N VAL A 140 -9.44 -12.22 -11.16
CA VAL A 140 -8.54 -13.33 -10.90
C VAL A 140 -8.46 -14.18 -12.16
N GLU A 141 -7.25 -14.29 -12.70
CA GLU A 141 -6.95 -15.08 -13.89
C GLU A 141 -6.11 -16.30 -13.49
N PRO A 142 -6.50 -17.52 -13.86
CA PRO A 142 -5.64 -18.69 -13.68
C PRO A 142 -4.43 -18.58 -14.61
N LYS A 143 -3.24 -18.89 -14.09
CA LYS A 143 -1.99 -18.93 -14.87
C LYS A 143 -1.15 -20.14 -14.47
N GLY A 144 -1.32 -21.23 -15.22
CA GLY A 144 -0.76 -22.53 -14.83
C GLY A 144 -1.29 -22.96 -13.47
N ASN A 145 -0.41 -23.26 -12.53
CA ASN A 145 -0.77 -23.65 -11.15
C ASN A 145 -0.89 -22.45 -10.18
N ALA A 146 -0.80 -21.22 -10.69
CA ALA A 146 -0.88 -19.99 -9.92
C ALA A 146 -2.13 -19.17 -10.29
N ILE A 147 -2.42 -18.18 -9.46
CA ILE A 147 -3.40 -17.13 -9.74
C ILE A 147 -2.69 -15.83 -10.06
N LEU A 148 -3.32 -15.01 -10.89
CA LEU A 148 -2.82 -13.72 -11.30
C LEU A 148 -3.94 -12.68 -11.17
N ILE A 149 -3.63 -11.54 -10.56
CA ILE A 149 -4.49 -10.35 -10.57
C ILE A 149 -3.69 -9.25 -11.27
N THR A 150 -4.23 -8.69 -12.34
CA THR A 150 -3.58 -7.62 -13.11
C THR A 150 -4.42 -6.37 -13.19
N LYS A 151 -3.74 -5.21 -13.27
CA LYS A 151 -4.37 -3.91 -13.54
C LYS A 151 -5.01 -3.88 -14.93
N GLN A 152 -4.47 -4.65 -15.88
CA GLN A 152 -5.00 -4.74 -17.23
C GLN A 152 -6.37 -5.43 -17.24
N ALA A 153 -6.48 -6.62 -16.63
CA ALA A 153 -7.74 -7.36 -16.57
C ALA A 153 -8.78 -6.69 -15.67
N SER A 154 -8.35 -6.05 -14.58
CA SER A 154 -9.25 -5.43 -13.58
C SER A 154 -9.65 -3.99 -13.90
N GLY A 155 -9.16 -3.43 -15.02
CA GLY A 155 -9.39 -2.05 -15.41
C GLY A 155 -8.36 -1.06 -14.84
N ARG A 156 -7.89 -0.16 -15.72
CA ARG A 156 -6.83 0.79 -15.41
C ARG A 156 -7.25 1.78 -14.30
N GLY A 157 -6.46 1.85 -13.23
CA GLY A 157 -6.66 2.79 -12.13
C GLY A 157 -7.71 2.35 -11.12
N LYS A 158 -8.05 1.06 -11.07
CA LYS A 158 -9.11 0.54 -10.18
C LYS A 158 -8.62 -0.28 -9.00
N ILE A 159 -7.44 -0.90 -9.12
CA ILE A 159 -6.96 -1.88 -8.14
C ILE A 159 -5.60 -1.52 -7.54
N ASP A 160 -5.09 -0.30 -7.77
CA ASP A 160 -3.76 0.11 -7.30
C ASP A 160 -3.59 -0.05 -5.76
N PRO A 161 -4.57 0.34 -4.92
CA PRO A 161 -4.53 0.04 -3.48
C PRO A 161 -4.50 -1.46 -3.14
N LEU A 162 -5.21 -2.30 -3.90
CA LEU A 162 -5.19 -3.76 -3.74
C LEU A 162 -3.81 -4.35 -4.10
N MET A 163 -3.19 -3.85 -5.17
CA MET A 163 -1.81 -4.26 -5.51
C MET A 163 -0.82 -3.81 -4.43
N ALA A 164 -1.01 -2.62 -3.86
CA ALA A 164 -0.20 -2.15 -2.75
C ALA A 164 -0.38 -3.00 -1.49
N LEU A 165 -1.59 -3.51 -1.21
CA LEU A 165 -1.84 -4.48 -0.15
C LEU A 165 -1.01 -5.75 -0.36
N PHE A 166 -0.97 -6.30 -1.57
CA PHE A 166 -0.16 -7.50 -1.85
C PHE A 166 1.34 -7.25 -1.73
N ASN A 167 1.83 -6.06 -2.08
CA ASN A 167 3.21 -5.67 -1.84
C ASN A 167 3.51 -5.61 -0.33
N ALA A 168 2.62 -4.98 0.45
CA ALA A 168 2.76 -4.91 1.91
C ALA A 168 2.73 -6.30 2.56
N VAL A 169 1.83 -7.19 2.12
CA VAL A 169 1.77 -8.58 2.60
C VAL A 169 3.03 -9.37 2.23
N SER A 170 3.61 -9.14 1.05
CA SER A 170 4.89 -9.75 0.67
C SER A 170 5.99 -9.42 1.67
N LEU A 171 6.12 -8.14 2.04
CA LEU A 171 7.09 -7.69 3.04
C LEU A 171 6.77 -8.21 4.43
N MET A 172 5.49 -8.14 4.83
CA MET A 172 5.05 -8.59 6.14
C MET A 172 5.27 -10.10 6.36
N SER A 173 5.22 -10.88 5.27
CA SER A 173 5.48 -12.32 5.27
C SER A 173 6.94 -12.67 5.51
N LEU A 174 7.87 -11.72 5.34
CA LEU A 174 9.27 -11.87 5.76
C LEU A 174 9.44 -11.79 7.28
N ASN A 175 8.34 -11.60 8.00
CA ASN A 175 8.28 -11.49 9.45
C ASN A 175 9.24 -10.42 9.99
N PRO A 176 9.05 -9.14 9.61
CA PRO A 176 9.90 -8.06 10.10
C PRO A 176 9.93 -8.03 11.63
N GLU A 177 11.12 -7.79 12.17
CA GLU A 177 11.33 -7.59 13.59
C GLU A 177 10.95 -6.15 13.98
N PRO A 178 10.41 -5.93 15.19
CA PRO A 178 10.19 -4.58 15.67
C PRO A 178 11.54 -3.88 15.86
N LYS A 179 11.61 -2.59 15.49
CA LYS A 179 12.76 -1.75 15.83
C LYS A 179 12.96 -1.76 17.34
N LYS A 180 14.11 -2.25 17.80
CA LYS A 180 14.48 -2.22 19.21
C LYS A 180 14.77 -0.75 19.58
N LYS A 181 13.99 -0.18 20.50
CA LYS A 181 14.40 1.07 21.15
C LYS A 181 15.67 0.78 21.96
N ALA A 182 16.79 1.39 21.57
CA ALA A 182 17.97 1.41 22.41
C ALA A 182 17.65 2.30 23.61
N TYR A 183 17.43 1.69 24.78
CA TYR A 183 17.40 2.44 26.03
C TYR A 183 18.85 2.76 26.38
N GLU A 184 19.33 3.95 26.04
CA GLU A 184 20.57 4.46 26.62
C GLU A 184 20.32 4.74 28.10
N VAL A 185 20.83 3.85 28.95
CA VAL A 185 20.87 4.06 30.40
C VAL A 185 22.00 5.06 30.64
N PHE A 186 21.66 6.34 30.78
CA PHE A 186 22.59 7.33 31.29
C PHE A 186 22.78 7.08 32.79
N PHE A 187 23.96 6.60 33.18
CA PHE A 187 24.39 6.70 34.57
C PHE A 187 24.88 8.13 34.81
N ILE A 188 24.21 8.85 35.72
CA ILE A 188 24.67 10.12 36.30
C ILE A 188 25.56 9.80 37.50
#